data_AF-A0A1Q7KDI5-F1
#
_entry.id   AF-A0A1Q7KDI5-F1
#
_cell.length_a   1.000
_cell.length_b   1.000
_cell.length_c   1.000
_cell.angle_alpha   90.00
_cell.angle_beta   90.00
_cell.angle_gamma   90.00
#
_symmetry.space_group_name_H-M   'P 1'
#
loop_
_entity.id
_entity.type
_entity.pdbx_description
1 polymer ?
#
loop_
_entity_poly.entity_id
_entity_poly.type
_entity_poly.pdbx_seq_one_letter_code
_entity_poly.pdbx_strand_id
1 'polypeptide(L)'
;MVQKQSATQIRRIEELQHYVRTVDHVKKLVAELESNRAANPKIINGICGNIARELSHMRQRALTANLGTLPDVAGQLAVVAGRSGTGLNMKVRALADGVSSMTMQLDQALKAAHDATPEKDKEDKEKKPS
;
A
#
# COMPACT_ATOMS: atom_id res chain seq x y z
N MET A 1 4.54 17.98 26.23
CA MET A 1 5.96 17.75 25.90
C MET A 1 6.00 17.06 24.55
N VAL A 2 6.66 17.66 23.54
CA VAL A 2 6.83 17.03 22.22
C VAL A 2 7.87 15.92 22.39
N GLN A 3 7.43 14.66 22.44
CA GLN A 3 8.34 13.52 22.49
C GLN A 3 9.13 13.48 21.18
N LYS A 4 10.46 13.59 21.30
CA LYS A 4 11.38 13.52 20.17
C LYS A 4 11.38 12.08 19.65
N GLN A 5 10.88 11.86 18.44
CA GLN A 5 10.83 10.54 17.82
C GLN A 5 12.23 9.93 17.74
N SER A 6 12.36 8.63 18.01
CA SER A 6 13.64 7.92 17.89
C SER A 6 14.08 7.79 16.42
N ALA A 7 15.37 7.61 16.16
CA ALA A 7 15.89 7.43 14.79
C ALA A 7 15.24 6.23 14.06
N THR A 8 14.91 5.16 14.79
CA THR A 8 14.21 3.99 14.27
C THR A 8 12.76 4.33 13.88
N GLN A 9 12.07 5.15 14.67
CA GLN A 9 10.72 5.62 14.35
C GLN A 9 10.71 6.51 13.11
N ILE A 10 11.65 7.46 13.00
CA ILE A 10 11.78 8.33 11.83
C ILE A 10 11.96 7.48 10.57
N ARG A 11 12.89 6.52 10.59
CA ARG A 11 13.13 5.61 9.47
C ARG A 11 11.87 4.81 9.09
N ARG A 12 11.10 4.34 10.08
CA ARG A 12 9.85 3.61 9.84
C ARG A 12 8.77 4.50 9.24
N ILE A 13 8.65 5.74 9.70
CA ILE A 13 7.70 6.72 9.17
C ILE A 13 8.06 7.05 7.72
N GLU A 14 9.33 7.32 7.43
CA GLU A 14 9.80 7.58 6.06
C GLU A 14 9.50 6.41 5.12
N GLU A 15 9.77 5.18 5.56
CA GLU A 15 9.44 3.96 4.83
C GLU A 15 7.93 3.87 4.55
N LEU A 16 7.08 4.04 5.55
CA LEU A 16 5.61 4.04 5.40
C LEU A 16 5.13 5.12 4.42
N GLN A 17 5.72 6.32 4.46
CA GLN A 17 5.39 7.40 3.51
C GLN A 17 5.72 7.03 2.06
N HIS A 18 6.75 6.22 1.80
CA HIS A 18 6.99 5.72 0.44
C HIS A 18 5.87 4.83 -0.06
N TYR A 19 5.27 4.00 0.80
CA TYR A 19 4.12 3.19 0.44
C TYR A 19 2.86 4.05 0.23
N VAL A 20 2.62 5.05 1.09
CA VAL A 20 1.51 6.00 0.90
C VAL A 20 1.58 6.68 -0.46
N ARG A 21 2.75 7.22 -0.83
CA ARG A 21 2.96 7.83 -2.15
C ARG A 21 2.66 6.89 -3.30
N THR A 22 3.00 5.61 -3.15
CA THR A 22 2.73 4.58 -4.16
C THR A 22 1.23 4.31 -4.27
N VAL A 23 0.54 4.13 -3.13
CA VAL A 23 -0.92 3.92 -3.09
C VAL A 23 -1.67 5.13 -3.64
N ASP A 24 -1.25 6.36 -3.34
CA ASP A 24 -1.82 7.58 -3.91
C ASP A 24 -1.63 7.67 -5.43
N HIS A 25 -0.47 7.25 -5.93
CA HIS A 25 -0.24 7.18 -7.37
C HIS A 25 -1.17 6.15 -8.03
N VAL A 26 -1.29 4.96 -7.45
CA VAL A 26 -2.23 3.94 -7.95
C VAL A 26 -3.67 4.44 -7.89
N LYS A 27 -4.07 5.14 -6.83
CA LYS A 27 -5.40 5.77 -6.72
C LYS A 27 -5.69 6.71 -7.89
N LYS A 28 -4.71 7.53 -8.28
CA LYS A 28 -4.84 8.42 -9.45
C LYS A 28 -5.00 7.63 -10.75
N LEU A 29 -4.21 6.57 -10.94
CA LEU A 29 -4.32 5.69 -12.11
C LEU A 29 -5.69 4.99 -12.17
N VAL A 30 -6.25 4.58 -11.03
CA VAL A 30 -7.59 3.98 -10.96
C VAL A 30 -8.67 4.99 -11.33
N ALA A 31 -8.57 6.24 -10.84
CA ALA A 31 -9.48 7.32 -11.24
C ALA A 31 -9.35 7.64 -12.74
N GLU A 32 -8.13 7.61 -13.28
CA GLU A 32 -7.88 7.77 -14.71
C GLU A 32 -8.52 6.62 -15.51
N LEU A 33 -8.35 5.36 -15.07
CA LEU A 33 -8.99 4.20 -15.67
C LEU A 33 -10.52 4.33 -15.69
N GLU A 34 -11.10 4.82 -14.58
CA GLU A 34 -12.53 5.07 -14.46
C GLU A 34 -13.02 6.16 -15.41
N SER A 35 -12.28 7.27 -15.54
CA SER A 35 -12.62 8.34 -16.48
C SER A 35 -12.48 7.91 -17.96
N ASN A 36 -11.63 6.91 -18.23
CA ASN A 36 -11.34 6.39 -19.56
C ASN A 36 -12.13 5.11 -19.90
N ARG A 37 -13.25 4.83 -19.23
CA ARG A 37 -14.05 3.60 -19.47
C ARG A 37 -14.51 3.40 -20.91
N ALA A 38 -14.73 4.49 -21.65
CA ALA A 38 -15.12 4.47 -23.06
C ALA A 38 -13.93 4.69 -24.03
N ALA A 39 -12.70 4.75 -23.51
CA ALA A 39 -11.51 4.98 -24.31
C ALA A 39 -11.12 3.74 -25.13
N ASN A 40 -10.15 3.92 -26.04
CA ASN A 40 -9.60 2.83 -26.83
C ASN A 40 -9.00 1.74 -25.90
N PRO A 41 -9.22 0.44 -26.19
CA PRO A 41 -8.63 -0.67 -25.42
C PRO A 41 -7.12 -0.56 -25.18
N LYS A 42 -6.36 0.07 -26.10
CA LYS A 42 -4.91 0.33 -25.90
C LYS A 42 -4.63 1.21 -24.68
N ILE A 43 -5.44 2.25 -24.46
CA ILE A 43 -5.30 3.18 -23.33
C ILE A 43 -5.66 2.46 -22.03
N ILE A 44 -6.79 1.76 -22.02
CA ILE A 44 -7.25 0.97 -20.87
C ILE A 44 -6.19 -0.06 -20.45
N ASN A 45 -5.64 -0.80 -21.43
CA ASN A 45 -4.60 -1.80 -21.18
C ASN A 45 -3.28 -1.16 -20.70
N GLY A 46 -2.93 0.03 -21.21
CA GLY A 46 -1.78 0.79 -20.74
C GLY A 46 -1.91 1.19 -19.26
N ILE A 47 -3.05 1.76 -18.88
CA ILE A 47 -3.32 2.15 -17.48
C ILE A 47 -3.35 0.91 -16.58
N CYS A 48 -4.02 -0.17 -16.99
CA CYS A 48 -4.04 -1.43 -16.26
C CYS A 48 -2.63 -2.02 -16.07
N GLY A 49 -1.79 -1.95 -17.11
CA GLY A 49 -0.39 -2.39 -17.06
C GLY A 49 0.44 -1.58 -16.07
N ASN A 50 0.25 -0.25 -16.05
CA ASN A 50 0.93 0.62 -15.08
C ASN A 50 0.50 0.30 -13.64
N ILE A 51 -0.81 0.15 -13.40
CA ILE A 51 -1.34 -0.24 -12.08
C ILE A 51 -0.73 -1.58 -11.63
N ALA A 52 -0.75 -2.58 -12.51
CA ALA A 52 -0.19 -3.90 -12.21
C ALA A 52 1.31 -3.84 -11.85
N ARG A 53 2.07 -3.02 -12.58
CA ARG A 53 3.51 -2.84 -12.34
C ARG A 53 3.79 -2.17 -11.00
N GLU A 54 3.12 -1.05 -10.72
CA GLU A 54 3.30 -0.29 -9.47
C GLU A 54 2.98 -1.16 -8.25
N LEU A 55 1.86 -1.88 -8.30
CA LEU A 55 1.45 -2.80 -7.24
C LEU A 55 2.40 -4.00 -7.08
N SER A 56 2.95 -4.53 -8.17
CA SER A 56 3.94 -5.61 -8.11
C SER A 56 5.25 -5.16 -7.46
N HIS A 57 5.75 -3.98 -7.84
CA HIS A 57 6.93 -3.38 -7.22
C HIS A 57 6.67 -3.08 -5.74
N MET A 58 5.49 -2.58 -5.40
CA MET A 58 5.10 -2.31 -4.03
C MET A 58 5.07 -3.59 -3.19
N ARG A 59 4.47 -4.68 -3.72
CA ARG A 59 4.47 -6.00 -3.06
C ARG A 59 5.89 -6.47 -2.76
N GLN A 60 6.79 -6.43 -3.74
CA GLN A 60 8.18 -6.86 -3.55
C GLN A 60 8.88 -6.08 -2.43
N ARG A 61 8.69 -4.76 -2.38
CA ARG A 61 9.23 -3.94 -1.29
C ARG A 61 8.54 -4.23 0.04
N ALA A 62 7.23 -4.46 0.05
CA ALA A 62 6.45 -4.64 1.27
C ALA A 62 6.71 -6.00 1.95
N LEU A 63 7.09 -7.03 1.19
CA LEU A 63 7.44 -8.35 1.71
C LEU A 63 8.59 -8.31 2.73
N THR A 64 9.52 -7.37 2.58
CA THR A 64 10.66 -7.22 3.50
C THR A 64 10.39 -6.25 4.65
N ALA A 65 9.29 -5.49 4.60
CA ALA A 65 8.99 -4.39 5.53
C ALA A 65 8.02 -4.78 6.67
N ASN A 66 7.60 -6.04 6.76
CA ASN A 66 6.67 -6.57 7.77
C ASN A 66 5.40 -5.70 7.94
N LEU A 67 4.79 -5.29 6.82
CA LEU A 67 3.61 -4.41 6.77
C LEU A 67 2.28 -5.18 6.88
N GLY A 68 2.27 -6.30 7.59
CA GLY A 68 1.10 -7.17 7.71
C GLY A 68 0.63 -7.67 6.34
N THR A 69 -0.65 -7.43 6.02
CA THR A 69 -1.31 -7.94 4.81
C THR A 69 -1.16 -7.04 3.58
N LEU A 70 -0.47 -5.90 3.70
CA LEU A 70 -0.23 -4.97 2.58
C LEU A 70 0.38 -5.66 1.33
N PRO A 71 1.40 -6.55 1.44
CA PRO A 71 1.96 -7.23 0.28
C PRO A 71 0.96 -8.16 -0.43
N ASP A 72 0.03 -8.74 0.33
CA ASP A 72 -0.99 -9.65 -0.19
C ASP A 72 -2.06 -8.90 -0.96
N VAL A 73 -2.58 -7.81 -0.38
CA VAL A 73 -3.54 -6.93 -1.06
C VAL A 73 -2.92 -6.35 -2.33
N ALA A 74 -1.68 -5.84 -2.25
CA ALA A 74 -0.97 -5.33 -3.42
C ALA A 74 -0.83 -6.39 -4.54
N GLY A 75 -0.49 -7.63 -4.18
CA GLY A 75 -0.38 -8.74 -5.12
C GLY A 75 -1.71 -9.10 -5.78
N GLN A 76 -2.78 -9.20 -5.00
CA GLN A 76 -4.11 -9.50 -5.51
C GLN A 76 -4.58 -8.43 -6.50
N LEU A 77 -4.38 -7.14 -6.15
CA LEU A 77 -4.75 -6.04 -7.02
C LEU A 77 -3.88 -5.97 -8.28
N ALA A 78 -2.59 -6.31 -8.19
CA ALA A 78 -1.73 -6.41 -9.37
C ALA A 78 -2.25 -7.47 -10.36
N VAL A 79 -2.68 -8.62 -9.85
CA VAL A 79 -3.30 -9.67 -10.67
C VAL A 79 -4.60 -9.18 -11.28
N VAL A 80 -5.48 -8.54 -10.50
CA VAL A 80 -6.74 -7.98 -11.01
C VAL A 80 -6.48 -6.96 -12.12
N ALA A 81 -5.50 -6.08 -11.95
CA ALA A 81 -5.12 -5.10 -12.96
C ALA A 81 -4.56 -5.77 -14.23
N GLY A 82 -3.68 -6.77 -14.10
CA GLY A 82 -3.05 -7.46 -15.22
C GLY A 82 -3.93 -8.51 -15.92
N ARG A 83 -5.00 -8.98 -15.27
CA ARG A 83 -5.83 -10.08 -15.80
C ARG A 83 -6.61 -9.64 -17.03
N SER A 84 -6.39 -10.36 -18.14
CA SER A 84 -7.21 -10.25 -19.35
C SER A 84 -8.57 -10.93 -19.14
N GLY A 85 -9.63 -10.36 -19.72
CA GLY A 85 -10.99 -10.91 -19.66
C GLY A 85 -11.80 -10.55 -18.41
N THR A 86 -11.20 -9.95 -17.38
CA THR A 86 -11.96 -9.32 -16.28
C THR A 86 -12.63 -8.06 -16.82
N GLY A 87 -13.96 -8.01 -16.80
CA GLY A 87 -14.72 -6.85 -17.25
C GLY A 87 -14.25 -5.56 -16.57
N LEU A 88 -14.13 -4.48 -17.34
CA LEU A 88 -13.54 -3.21 -16.87
C LEU A 88 -14.23 -2.67 -15.62
N ASN A 89 -15.56 -2.77 -15.54
CA ASN A 89 -16.32 -2.33 -14.37
C ASN A 89 -15.96 -3.11 -13.10
N MET A 90 -15.76 -4.43 -13.19
CA MET A 90 -15.30 -5.23 -12.06
C MET A 90 -13.87 -4.86 -11.65
N LYS A 91 -13.00 -4.64 -12.64
CA LYS A 91 -11.60 -4.26 -12.42
C LYS A 91 -11.50 -2.93 -11.70
N VAL A 92 -12.21 -1.90 -12.18
CA VAL A 92 -12.25 -0.57 -11.53
C VAL A 92 -12.77 -0.68 -10.10
N ARG A 93 -13.87 -1.40 -9.88
CA ARG A 93 -14.44 -1.59 -8.53
C ARG A 93 -13.45 -2.26 -7.57
N ALA A 94 -12.91 -3.42 -7.97
CA ALA A 94 -11.96 -4.16 -7.15
C ALA A 94 -10.69 -3.34 -6.84
N LEU A 95 -10.19 -2.57 -7.82
CA LEU A 95 -9.05 -1.69 -7.63
C LEU A 95 -9.35 -0.53 -6.70
N ALA A 96 -10.52 0.12 -6.84
CA ALA A 96 -10.93 1.21 -5.97
C ALA A 96 -11.08 0.76 -4.51
N ASP A 97 -11.79 -0.35 -4.28
CA ASP A 97 -12.00 -0.92 -2.95
C ASP A 97 -10.66 -1.34 -2.31
N GLY A 98 -9.80 -2.00 -3.08
CA GLY A 98 -8.49 -2.44 -2.63
C GLY A 98 -7.54 -1.29 -2.30
N VAL A 99 -7.48 -0.26 -3.14
CA VAL A 99 -6.70 0.96 -2.87
C VAL A 99 -7.19 1.66 -1.62
N SER A 100 -8.50 1.77 -1.42
CA SER A 100 -9.07 2.35 -0.20
C SER A 100 -8.66 1.54 1.05
N SER A 101 -8.67 0.21 0.98
CA SER A 101 -8.22 -0.64 2.08
C SER A 101 -6.74 -0.43 2.40
N MET A 102 -5.88 -0.34 1.38
CA MET A 102 -4.45 -0.08 1.57
C MET A 102 -4.19 1.31 2.19
N THR A 103 -4.94 2.34 1.77
CA THR A 103 -4.85 3.67 2.40
C THR A 103 -5.16 3.58 3.89
N MET A 104 -6.26 2.93 4.27
CA MET A 104 -6.62 2.78 5.69
C MET A 104 -5.56 2.03 6.51
N GLN A 105 -5.00 0.94 5.95
CA GLN A 105 -3.94 0.18 6.64
C GLN A 105 -2.67 1.00 6.83
N LEU A 106 -2.29 1.79 5.81
CA LEU A 106 -1.10 2.65 5.88
C LEU A 106 -1.30 3.82 6.85
N ASP A 107 -2.50 4.41 6.90
CA ASP A 107 -2.82 5.47 7.86
C ASP A 107 -2.75 4.96 9.30
N GLN A 108 -3.29 3.76 9.55
CA GLN A 108 -3.18 3.11 10.86
C GLN A 108 -1.72 2.79 11.22
N ALA A 109 -0.95 2.28 10.27
CA ALA A 109 0.47 1.98 10.48
C ALA A 109 1.29 3.25 10.74
N LEU A 110 1.01 4.35 10.03
CA LEU A 110 1.64 5.65 10.25
C LEU A 110 1.30 6.20 11.63
N LYS A 111 0.02 6.18 12.01
CA LYS A 111 -0.41 6.61 13.34
C LYS A 111 0.28 5.80 14.44
N ALA A 112 0.32 4.46 14.30
CA ALA A 112 1.01 3.59 15.24
C ALA A 112 2.53 3.89 15.32
N ALA A 113 3.17 4.20 14.19
CA ALA A 113 4.59 4.58 14.17
C ALA A 113 4.84 5.94 14.84
N HIS A 114 3.92 6.89 14.70
CA HIS A 114 3.95 8.19 15.38
C HIS A 114 3.70 8.07 16.90
N ASP A 115 2.78 7.19 17.31
CA ASP A 115 2.36 7.00 18.71
C ASP A 115 3.24 6.01 19.49
N ALA A 116 4.16 5.30 18.82
CA ALA A 116 5.07 4.36 19.47
C ALA A 116 5.94 5.11 20.50
N THR A 117 5.61 5.02 21.78
CA THR A 117 6.46 5.57 22.83
C THR A 117 7.77 4.77 22.94
N PRO A 118 8.93 5.44 23.12
CA PRO A 118 10.23 4.77 23.21
C PRO A 118 10.42 3.85 24.42
N GLU A 119 9.43 3.73 25.31
CA GLU A 119 9.49 2.86 26.51
C GLU A 119 9.00 1.42 26.26
N LYS A 120 8.21 1.15 25.21
CA LYS A 120 7.72 -0.21 24.93
C LYS A 120 8.79 -1.18 24.38
N ASP A 121 9.92 -0.67 23.92
CA ASP A 121 11.04 -1.51 23.46
C ASP A 121 11.88 -2.10 24.62
N LYS A 122 11.67 -1.66 25.87
CA LYS A 122 12.38 -2.21 27.04
C LYS A 122 11.65 -3.38 27.70
N GLU A 123 10.32 -3.41 27.68
CA GLU A 123 9.56 -4.47 28.39
C GLU A 123 9.56 -5.83 27.67
N ASP A 124 9.73 -5.87 26.34
CA ASP A 124 9.74 -7.14 25.59
C ASP A 124 11.11 -7.85 25.58
N LYS A 125 12.18 -7.19 26.03
CA LYS A 125 13.50 -7.82 26.21
C LYS A 125 13.70 -8.46 27.58
N GLU A 126 12.83 -8.19 28.56
CA GLU A 126 12.96 -8.70 29.93
C GLU A 126 12.12 -9.95 30.23
N LYS A 127 11.31 -10.44 29.28
CA LYS A 127 10.49 -11.66 29.44
C LYS A 127 10.98 -12.86 28.62
N LYS A 128 12.30 -13.13 28.64
CA LYS A 128 12.78 -14.51 28.39
C LYS A 128 13.00 -15.20 29.75
N PRO A 129 12.14 -16.13 30.18
CA PRO A 129 12.47 -16.98 31.31
C PRO A 129 13.59 -17.95 30.88
N SER A 130 14.67 -17.92 31.65
CA SER A 130 15.72 -18.95 31.70
C SER A 130 15.17 -20.31 32.13
#